data_AF-A0A5E6NQK4-F1
#
_entry.id   AF-A0A5E6NQK4-F1
#
_cell.length_a   1.000
_cell.length_b   1.000
_cell.length_c   1.000
_cell.angle_alpha   90.00
_cell.angle_beta   90.00
_cell.angle_gamma   90.00
#
_symmetry.space_group_name_H-M   'P 1'
#
loop_
_entity.id
_entity.type
_entity.pdbx_description
1 polymer ?
#
loop_
_entity_poly.entity_id
_entity_poly.type
_entity_poly.pdbx_seq_one_letter_code
_entity_poly.pdbx_strand_id
1 'polypeptide(L)'
;MIGGFSSMYMSRNRVRAWNEPSFTIQAGGRHAPLHPQAPKMTFIEHNKRIFVEGKESLYRRLSVRECARIQTFPEDFIFHYNNVAEGYKMVGNAVPCHLAYYLAKAIKTQLIKENLNNSLKKNIKPQAQPAFALVPESTILIGYCQSKQRQWVEKKGLYNIRLRPLHK
;
A
#
# COMPACT_ATOMS: atom_id res chain seq x y z
N MET A 1 9.41 11.89 -20.65
CA MET A 1 10.07 13.18 -20.37
C MET A 1 9.87 13.53 -18.91
N ILE A 2 10.94 13.65 -18.11
CA ILE A 2 10.85 14.12 -16.72
C ILE A 2 10.74 15.65 -16.79
N GLY A 3 9.52 16.16 -17.01
CA GLY A 3 9.31 17.61 -17.13
C GLY A 3 9.67 18.39 -15.86
N GLY A 4 9.62 19.72 -15.96
CA GLY A 4 9.77 20.63 -14.83
C GLY A 4 8.75 20.35 -13.70
N PHE A 5 9.00 20.95 -12.54
CA PHE A 5 8.10 20.84 -11.39
C PHE A 5 6.83 21.65 -11.62
N SER A 6 5.64 21.06 -11.42
CA SER A 6 4.39 21.83 -11.47
C SER A 6 4.23 22.70 -10.24
N SER A 7 3.41 23.74 -10.35
CA SER A 7 2.91 24.52 -9.19
C SER A 7 2.33 23.61 -8.11
N MET A 8 1.53 22.61 -8.48
CA MET A 8 0.97 21.63 -7.53
C MET A 8 2.04 20.75 -6.88
N TYR A 9 3.10 20.38 -7.61
CA TYR A 9 4.22 19.63 -7.03
C TYR A 9 4.95 20.49 -6.00
N MET A 10 5.25 21.75 -6.36
CA MET A 10 5.90 22.75 -5.51
C MET A 10 5.02 23.27 -4.37
N SER A 11 3.75 22.85 -4.30
CA SER A 11 2.83 23.34 -3.27
C SER A 11 3.07 22.72 -1.88
N ARG A 12 3.83 21.62 -1.81
CA ARG A 12 4.09 20.84 -0.60
C ARG A 12 5.54 20.39 -0.59
N ASN A 13 6.07 20.06 0.59
CA ASN A 13 7.41 19.51 0.71
C ASN A 13 7.46 18.12 0.08
N ARG A 14 8.50 17.87 -0.73
CA ARG A 14 8.68 16.61 -1.47
C ARG A 14 9.95 15.84 -1.08
N VAL A 15 10.68 16.33 -0.08
CA VAL A 15 11.88 15.71 0.48
C VAL A 15 11.54 15.03 1.82
N ARG A 16 11.99 13.79 2.00
CA ARG A 16 12.06 13.14 3.32
C ARG A 16 13.53 13.01 3.70
N ALA A 17 13.85 13.14 4.98
CA ALA A 17 15.21 12.95 5.46
C ALA A 17 15.59 11.45 5.44
N TRP A 18 16.88 11.13 5.51
CA TRP A 18 17.38 9.75 5.49
C TRP A 18 16.79 8.84 6.59
N ASN A 19 16.43 9.43 7.72
CA ASN A 19 15.85 8.74 8.87
C ASN A 19 14.30 8.72 8.86
N GLU A 20 13.67 9.23 7.80
CA GLU A 20 12.21 9.26 7.67
C GLU A 20 11.74 8.26 6.60
N PRO A 21 10.55 7.67 6.74
CA PRO A 21 9.97 6.87 5.68
C PRO A 21 9.70 7.74 4.45
N SER A 22 9.94 7.17 3.26
CA SER A 22 9.63 7.83 1.99
C SER A 22 8.13 8.11 1.85
N PHE A 23 7.79 9.08 1.01
CA PHE A 23 6.44 9.19 0.47
C PHE A 23 6.09 8.00 -0.41
N THR A 24 4.78 7.80 -0.63
CA THR A 24 4.25 6.84 -1.59
C THR A 24 4.86 7.07 -2.98
N ILE A 25 5.39 5.99 -3.57
CA ILE A 25 5.92 6.00 -4.92
C ILE A 25 4.75 5.96 -5.90
N GLN A 26 4.52 7.05 -6.61
CA GLN A 26 3.45 7.15 -7.61
C GLN A 26 3.90 6.63 -8.98
N ALA A 27 2.95 6.18 -9.79
CA ALA A 27 3.15 5.67 -11.15
C ALA A 27 3.44 6.77 -12.20
N GLY A 28 4.35 7.68 -11.87
CA GLY A 28 4.73 8.77 -12.76
C GLY A 28 5.97 9.53 -12.28
N GLY A 29 7.01 9.55 -13.11
CA GLY A 29 8.29 10.18 -12.77
C GLY A 29 8.19 11.66 -12.43
N ARG A 30 7.23 12.41 -12.99
CA ARG A 30 7.03 13.83 -12.68
C ARG A 30 6.67 14.06 -11.20
N HIS A 31 6.00 13.10 -10.59
CA HIS A 31 5.50 13.14 -9.21
C HIS A 31 6.38 12.36 -8.24
N ALA A 32 7.50 11.79 -8.71
CA ALA A 32 8.44 11.07 -7.85
C ALA A 32 8.93 11.98 -6.70
N PRO A 33 9.14 11.43 -5.49
CA PRO A 33 9.72 12.18 -4.38
C PRO A 33 11.12 12.71 -4.71
N LEU A 34 11.55 13.73 -3.97
CA LEU A 34 12.92 14.25 -4.04
C LEU A 34 13.85 13.45 -3.13
N HIS A 35 15.11 13.36 -3.55
CA HIS A 35 16.12 12.58 -2.86
C HIS A 35 16.48 13.18 -1.48
N PRO A 36 16.71 12.35 -0.45
CA PRO A 36 17.02 12.78 0.92
C PRO A 36 18.33 13.58 1.08
N GLN A 37 19.19 13.63 0.06
CA GLN A 37 20.40 14.48 0.07
C GLN A 37 20.07 15.98 0.15
N ALA A 38 18.92 16.40 -0.36
CA ALA A 38 18.51 17.80 -0.34
C ALA A 38 17.90 18.14 1.03
N PRO A 39 17.99 19.40 1.49
CA PRO A 39 17.24 19.82 2.66
C PRO A 39 15.74 19.88 2.37
N LYS A 40 14.91 19.79 3.41
CA LYS A 40 13.46 19.99 3.28
C LYS A 40 13.16 21.35 2.64
N MET A 41 12.12 21.39 1.82
CA MET A 41 11.72 22.59 1.11
C MET A 41 11.19 23.65 2.09
N THR A 42 11.54 24.92 1.86
CA THR A 42 11.11 26.03 2.71
C THR A 42 9.62 26.31 2.54
N PHE A 43 8.91 26.49 3.65
CA PHE A 43 7.54 26.98 3.67
C PHE A 43 7.51 28.48 3.38
N ILE A 44 6.77 28.91 2.37
CA ILE A 44 6.51 30.34 2.11
C ILE A 44 5.08 30.66 2.52
N GLU A 45 4.11 29.98 1.92
CA GLU A 45 2.69 30.20 2.17
C GLU A 45 1.87 28.95 1.86
N HIS A 46 0.55 29.04 2.02
CA HIS A 46 -0.34 27.97 1.60
C HIS A 46 -0.16 27.68 0.10
N ASN A 47 0.01 26.40 -0.26
CA ASN A 47 0.27 25.96 -1.64
C ASN A 47 1.56 26.46 -2.30
N LYS A 48 2.55 26.92 -1.52
CA LYS A 48 3.85 27.32 -2.07
C LYS A 48 5.01 26.87 -1.19
N ARG A 49 5.95 26.15 -1.80
CA ARG A 49 7.26 25.81 -1.26
C ARG A 49 8.31 26.19 -2.27
N ILE A 50 9.50 26.48 -1.77
CA ILE A 50 10.69 26.73 -2.60
C ILE A 50 11.81 25.79 -2.18
N PHE A 51 12.75 25.56 -3.08
CA PHE A 51 14.02 24.96 -2.73
C PHE A 51 14.80 25.92 -1.83
N VAL A 52 15.65 25.37 -0.96
CA VAL A 52 16.54 26.18 -0.13
C VAL A 52 17.54 26.86 -1.05
N GLU A 53 17.62 28.18 -0.92
CA GLU A 53 18.50 29.04 -1.73
C GLU A 53 19.96 28.61 -1.62
N GLY A 54 20.64 28.50 -2.75
CA GLY A 54 22.03 28.05 -2.86
C GLY A 54 22.23 26.54 -2.74
N LYS A 55 21.15 25.75 -2.62
CA LYS A 55 21.18 24.28 -2.55
C LYS A 55 20.34 23.61 -3.63
N GLU A 56 19.95 24.33 -4.67
CA GLU A 56 19.08 23.89 -5.76
C GLU A 56 19.64 22.66 -6.48
N SER A 57 20.96 22.59 -6.64
CA SER A 57 21.67 21.47 -7.27
C SER A 57 21.50 20.14 -6.53
N LEU A 58 21.15 20.16 -5.24
CA LEU A 58 20.91 18.95 -4.46
C LEU A 58 19.53 18.34 -4.74
N TYR A 59 18.58 19.12 -5.27
CA TYR A 59 17.21 18.67 -5.49
C TYR A 59 17.06 17.90 -6.79
N ARG A 60 17.16 16.57 -6.70
CA ARG A 60 16.79 15.65 -7.78
C ARG A 60 15.65 14.73 -7.35
N ARG A 61 14.93 14.19 -8.34
CA ARG A 61 13.95 13.13 -8.11
C ARG A 61 14.66 11.80 -7.82
N LEU A 62 13.99 10.93 -7.07
CA LEU A 62 14.42 9.54 -6.92
C LEU A 62 14.41 8.83 -8.28
N SER A 63 15.44 8.03 -8.56
CA SER A 63 15.54 7.19 -9.75
C SER A 63 14.57 6.01 -9.70
N VAL A 64 14.32 5.36 -10.83
CA VAL A 64 13.47 4.15 -10.89
C VAL A 64 14.00 3.07 -9.95
N ARG A 65 15.32 2.87 -9.88
CA ARG A 65 15.94 1.87 -8.99
C ARG A 65 15.81 2.24 -7.52
N GLU A 66 15.97 3.51 -7.16
CA GLU A 66 15.73 3.97 -5.78
C GLU A 66 14.27 3.76 -5.36
N CYS A 67 13.32 4.11 -6.24
CA CYS A 67 11.92 3.82 -6.04
C CYS A 67 11.64 2.32 -5.89
N ALA A 68 12.31 1.46 -6.65
CA ALA A 68 12.16 0.01 -6.57
C ALA A 68 12.66 -0.53 -5.22
N ARG A 69 13.77 -0.01 -4.69
CA ARG A 69 14.26 -0.34 -3.34
C ARG A 69 13.24 0.03 -2.26
N ILE A 70 12.62 1.21 -2.37
CA ILE A 70 11.56 1.64 -1.44
C ILE A 70 10.35 0.69 -1.52
N GLN A 71 10.02 0.20 -2.72
CA GLN A 71 9.00 -0.83 -2.94
C GLN A 71 9.47 -2.25 -2.58
N THR A 72 10.65 -2.41 -1.97
CA THR A 72 11.24 -3.68 -1.53
C THR A 72 11.48 -4.70 -2.64
N PHE A 73 11.65 -4.25 -3.89
CA PHE A 73 12.13 -5.13 -4.95
C PHE A 73 13.56 -5.58 -4.64
N PRO A 74 13.91 -6.85 -4.92
CA PRO A 74 15.26 -7.32 -4.72
C PRO A 74 16.22 -6.65 -5.71
N GLU A 75 17.50 -6.55 -5.33
CA GLU A 75 18.48 -5.75 -6.09
C GLU A 75 18.74 -6.29 -7.49
N ASP A 76 18.66 -7.60 -7.65
CA ASP A 76 18.86 -8.36 -8.89
C ASP A 76 17.64 -8.34 -9.82
N PHE A 77 16.49 -7.79 -9.40
CA PHE A 77 15.33 -7.66 -10.27
C PHE A 77 15.57 -6.59 -11.34
N ILE A 78 15.63 -6.99 -12.61
CA ILE A 78 15.90 -6.07 -13.73
C ILE A 78 14.57 -5.58 -14.32
N PHE A 79 14.42 -4.24 -14.36
CA PHE A 79 13.30 -3.60 -15.04
C PHE A 79 13.69 -3.29 -16.49
N HIS A 80 13.01 -3.90 -17.45
CA HIS A 80 13.20 -3.62 -18.87
C HIS A 80 12.18 -2.57 -19.32
N TYR A 81 12.66 -1.42 -19.78
CA TYR A 81 11.84 -0.35 -20.34
C TYR A 81 12.67 0.51 -21.30
N ASN A 82 12.02 1.06 -22.33
CA ASN A 82 12.67 1.97 -23.27
C ASN A 82 12.57 3.42 -22.78
N ASN A 83 11.50 3.75 -22.06
CA ASN A 83 11.27 5.07 -21.50
C ASN A 83 11.24 5.02 -19.96
N VAL A 84 12.01 5.89 -19.32
CA VAL A 84 12.06 6.01 -17.85
C VAL A 84 10.66 6.18 -17.23
N ALA A 85 9.73 6.84 -17.93
CA ALA A 85 8.36 7.00 -17.47
C ALA A 85 7.63 5.65 -17.28
N GLU A 86 7.93 4.65 -18.10
CA GLU A 86 7.37 3.29 -17.99
C GLU A 86 7.96 2.58 -16.77
N GLY A 87 9.26 2.74 -16.52
CA GLY A 87 9.89 2.23 -15.29
C GLY A 87 9.22 2.76 -14.02
N TYR A 88 8.93 4.07 -13.95
CA TYR A 88 8.15 4.62 -12.84
C TYR A 88 6.73 4.07 -12.74
N LYS A 89 6.07 3.79 -13.87
CA LYS A 89 4.73 3.17 -13.86
C LYS A 89 4.78 1.75 -13.32
N MET A 90 5.75 0.94 -13.75
CA MET A 90 5.95 -0.43 -13.28
C MET A 90 6.14 -0.46 -11.75
N VAL A 91 7.05 0.38 -11.25
CA VAL A 91 7.37 0.42 -9.82
C VAL A 91 6.25 1.08 -8.99
N GLY A 92 5.64 2.16 -9.48
CA GLY A 92 4.63 2.91 -8.74
C GLY A 92 3.28 2.20 -8.63
N ASN A 93 2.92 1.34 -9.58
CA ASN A 93 1.70 0.54 -9.51
C ASN A 93 1.88 -0.79 -8.78
N ALA A 94 3.13 -1.20 -8.50
CA ALA A 94 3.40 -2.45 -7.81
C ALA A 94 2.99 -2.39 -6.32
N VAL A 95 2.59 -3.54 -5.79
CA VAL A 95 2.49 -3.75 -4.34
C VAL A 95 3.90 -4.02 -3.81
N PRO A 96 4.32 -3.38 -2.70
CA PRO A 96 5.63 -3.65 -2.12
C PRO A 96 5.83 -5.15 -1.83
N CYS A 97 6.95 -5.72 -2.27
CA CYS A 97 7.23 -7.16 -2.18
C CYS A 97 7.12 -7.71 -0.75
N HIS A 98 7.68 -7.01 0.25
CA HIS A 98 7.57 -7.42 1.65
C HIS A 98 6.14 -7.38 2.16
N LEU A 99 5.36 -6.36 1.78
CA LEU A 99 3.94 -6.28 2.16
C LEU A 99 3.17 -7.47 1.59
N ALA A 100 3.37 -7.78 0.31
CA ALA A 100 2.75 -8.93 -0.34
C ALA A 100 3.16 -10.25 0.34
N TYR A 101 4.44 -10.41 0.69
CA TYR A 101 4.95 -11.60 1.39
C TYR A 101 4.28 -11.80 2.74
N TYR A 102 4.23 -10.77 3.60
CA TYR A 102 3.63 -10.91 4.93
C TYR A 102 2.13 -11.18 4.85
N LEU A 103 1.43 -10.54 3.91
CA LEU A 103 0.02 -10.81 3.66
C LEU A 103 -0.20 -12.26 3.22
N ALA A 104 0.56 -12.75 2.24
CA ALA A 104 0.45 -14.13 1.77
C ALA A 104 0.77 -15.15 2.88
N LYS A 105 1.77 -14.86 3.73
CA LYS A 105 2.13 -15.70 4.88
C LYS A 105 1.00 -15.78 5.90
N ALA A 106 0.33 -14.65 6.20
CA ALA A 106 -0.81 -14.62 7.10
C ALA A 106 -1.97 -15.47 6.54
N ILE A 107 -2.32 -15.28 5.27
CA ILE A 107 -3.37 -16.05 4.59
C ILE A 107 -3.05 -17.56 4.62
N LYS A 108 -1.82 -17.95 4.25
CA LYS A 108 -1.37 -19.34 4.30
C LYS A 108 -1.53 -19.95 5.69
N THR A 109 -1.12 -19.22 6.72
CA THR A 109 -1.21 -19.68 8.11
C THR A 109 -2.66 -19.92 8.53
N GLN A 110 -3.55 -19.01 8.16
CA GLN A 110 -4.97 -19.14 8.45
C GLN A 110 -5.57 -20.38 7.76
N LEU A 111 -5.30 -20.58 6.47
CA LEU A 111 -5.81 -21.73 5.72
C LEU A 111 -5.32 -23.08 6.29
N ILE A 112 -4.05 -23.15 6.69
CA ILE A 112 -3.50 -24.36 7.33
C ILE A 112 -4.19 -24.63 8.66
N LYS A 113 -4.39 -23.60 9.50
CA LYS A 113 -5.07 -23.73 10.79
C LYS A 113 -6.51 -24.20 10.64
N GLU A 114 -7.24 -23.64 9.67
CA GLU A 114 -8.61 -24.07 9.36
C GLU A 114 -8.67 -25.53 8.91
N ASN A 115 -7.74 -25.96 8.05
CA ASN A 115 -7.67 -27.37 7.60
C ASN A 115 -7.35 -28.34 8.75
N LEU A 116 -6.41 -27.99 9.63
CA LEU A 116 -6.08 -28.79 10.82
C LEU A 116 -7.29 -28.90 11.75
N ASN A 117 -7.98 -27.79 12.02
CA ASN A 117 -9.18 -27.78 12.84
C ASN A 117 -10.30 -28.65 12.24
N ASN A 118 -10.46 -28.61 10.92
CA ASN A 118 -11.44 -29.45 10.22
C ASN A 118 -11.06 -30.93 10.28
N SER A 119 -9.77 -31.28 10.23
CA SER A 119 -9.28 -32.66 10.40
C SER A 119 -9.50 -33.16 11.84
N LEU A 120 -9.20 -32.33 12.86
CA LEU A 120 -9.45 -32.66 14.26
C LEU A 120 -10.94 -32.89 14.54
N LYS A 121 -11.81 -32.02 14.00
CA LYS A 121 -13.27 -32.18 14.13
C LYS A 121 -13.81 -33.46 13.49
N LYS A 122 -13.21 -33.95 12.40
CA LYS A 122 -13.60 -35.22 11.76
C LYS A 122 -13.22 -36.45 12.60
N ASN A 123 -12.17 -36.35 13.41
CA ASN A 123 -11.69 -37.44 14.26
C ASN A 123 -12.39 -37.50 15.63
N ILE A 124 -13.16 -36.48 15.98
CA ILE A 124 -14.01 -36.47 17.17
C ILE A 124 -15.36 -37.05 16.77
N LYS A 125 -15.69 -38.27 17.25
CA LYS A 125 -17.06 -38.79 17.13
C LYS A 125 -18.01 -37.77 17.78
N PRO A 126 -19.14 -37.40 17.14
CA PRO A 126 -20.07 -36.44 17.72
C PRO A 126 -20.63 -37.02 19.02
N GLN A 127 -20.17 -36.52 20.16
CA GLN A 127 -20.90 -36.64 21.41
C GLN A 127 -21.97 -35.54 21.41
N ALA A 128 -23.22 -35.96 21.51
CA ALA A 128 -24.35 -35.03 21.55
C ALA A 128 -24.20 -34.08 22.76
N GLN A 129 -24.06 -32.79 22.49
CA GLN A 129 -24.22 -31.75 23.49
C GLN A 129 -25.22 -30.71 22.98
N PRO A 130 -26.11 -30.20 23.86
CA PRO A 130 -27.23 -29.37 23.47
C PRO A 130 -26.78 -28.00 22.94
N ALA A 131 -27.59 -27.48 22.01
CA ALA A 131 -27.36 -26.27 21.25
C ALA A 131 -27.47 -25.00 22.10
N PHE A 132 -26.40 -24.62 22.80
CA PHE A 132 -26.24 -23.25 23.28
C PHE A 132 -24.78 -22.92 23.59
N ALA A 133 -23.99 -22.47 22.60
CA ALA A 133 -22.69 -21.85 22.90
C ALA A 133 -22.17 -20.93 21.77
N LEU A 134 -22.17 -19.63 22.10
CA LEU A 134 -21.05 -18.67 21.96
C LEU A 134 -20.46 -18.44 20.56
N VAL A 135 -20.77 -17.26 20.02
CA VAL A 135 -20.06 -16.64 18.88
C VAL A 135 -18.58 -16.43 19.29
N PRO A 136 -17.59 -16.95 18.55
CA PRO A 136 -16.18 -16.84 18.94
C PRO A 136 -15.65 -15.40 18.81
N GLU A 137 -14.79 -15.00 19.75
CA GLU A 137 -14.17 -13.66 19.88
C GLU A 137 -13.38 -13.20 18.65
N SER A 138 -13.03 -14.11 17.72
CA SER A 138 -12.29 -13.80 16.49
C SER A 138 -13.17 -13.41 15.30
N THR A 139 -14.42 -13.02 15.53
CA THR A 139 -15.33 -12.61 14.44
C THR A 139 -15.05 -11.15 14.06
N ILE A 140 -14.38 -10.92 12.93
CA ILE A 140 -14.24 -9.57 12.37
C ILE A 140 -15.61 -9.15 11.81
N LEU A 141 -16.24 -8.16 12.43
CA LEU A 141 -17.44 -7.52 11.93
C LEU A 141 -17.08 -6.66 10.71
N ILE A 142 -17.57 -7.04 9.54
CA ILE A 142 -17.51 -6.21 8.33
C ILE A 142 -18.88 -5.56 8.16
N GLY A 143 -19.02 -4.33 8.64
CA GLY A 143 -20.16 -3.46 8.34
C GLY A 143 -19.90 -2.65 7.07
N TYR A 144 -20.95 -2.28 6.35
CA TYR A 144 -20.90 -1.22 5.33
C TYR A 144 -21.89 -0.13 5.71
N CYS A 145 -21.51 1.13 5.50
CA CYS A 145 -22.37 2.28 5.77
C CYS A 145 -23.30 2.50 4.57
N GLN A 146 -24.60 2.28 4.73
CA GLN A 146 -25.58 2.69 3.72
C GLN A 146 -25.78 4.21 3.79
N SER A 147 -25.31 4.90 2.74
CA SER A 147 -25.25 6.37 2.69
C SER A 147 -26.58 7.09 2.84
N LYS A 148 -27.72 6.42 2.59
CA LYS A 148 -29.05 7.03 2.71
C LYS A 148 -29.62 7.07 4.14
N GLN A 149 -29.06 6.31 5.09
CA GLN A 149 -29.65 6.20 6.44
C GLN A 149 -28.65 6.42 7.60
N ARG A 150 -27.34 6.59 7.33
CA ARG A 150 -26.28 6.79 8.37
C ARG A 150 -26.36 5.78 9.53
N GLN A 151 -26.91 4.60 9.28
CA GLN A 151 -26.97 3.51 10.25
C GLN A 151 -26.00 2.40 9.85
N TRP A 152 -25.31 1.88 10.87
CA TRP A 152 -24.48 0.70 10.73
C TRP A 152 -25.38 -0.53 10.65
N VAL A 153 -25.33 -1.24 9.53
CA VAL A 153 -26.06 -2.50 9.36
C VAL A 153 -25.11 -3.65 9.66
N GLU A 154 -25.31 -4.30 10.80
CA GLU A 154 -24.62 -5.55 11.14
C GLU A 154 -25.22 -6.72 10.36
N LYS A 155 -24.38 -7.47 9.65
CA LYS A 155 -24.77 -8.74 9.05
C LYS A 155 -23.87 -9.86 9.55
N LYS A 156 -24.46 -10.80 10.29
CA LYS A 156 -23.83 -12.09 10.63
C LYS A 156 -23.96 -13.03 9.42
N GLY A 157 -22.93 -13.07 8.58
CA GLY A 157 -22.87 -14.01 7.45
C GLY A 157 -21.48 -14.08 6.83
N LEU A 158 -21.01 -15.30 6.56
CA LEU A 158 -19.81 -15.57 5.75
C LEU A 158 -20.12 -15.24 4.29
N TYR A 159 -19.56 -14.16 3.76
CA TYR A 159 -19.71 -13.80 2.34
C TYR A 159 -18.44 -14.17 1.56
N ASN A 160 -18.58 -15.04 0.55
CA ASN A 160 -17.58 -15.24 -0.48
C ASN A 160 -17.54 -13.99 -1.38
N ILE A 161 -16.45 -13.22 -1.32
CA ILE A 161 -16.27 -12.05 -2.17
C ILE A 161 -15.85 -12.50 -3.57
N ARG A 162 -16.81 -12.54 -4.50
CA ARG A 162 -16.51 -12.66 -5.94
C ARG A 162 -16.34 -11.26 -6.51
N LEU A 163 -15.10 -10.83 -6.68
CA LEU A 163 -14.79 -9.55 -7.35
C LEU A 163 -15.23 -9.65 -8.82
N ARG A 164 -16.25 -8.88 -9.22
CA ARG A 164 -16.58 -8.64 -10.63
C ARG A 164 -15.92 -7.34 -11.11
N PRO A 165 -15.52 -7.25 -12.38
CA PRO A 165 -14.67 -6.16 -12.86
C PRO A 165 -15.45 -4.86 -12.99
N LEU A 166 -14.78 -3.76 -12.66
CA LEU A 166 -15.22 -2.41 -12.94
C LEU A 166 -15.20 -2.17 -14.46
N HIS A 167 -16.38 -2.02 -15.05
CA HIS A 167 -16.54 -1.24 -16.28
C HIS A 167 -17.62 -0.18 -16.07
N LYS A 168 -17.36 0.96 -16.70
CA LYS A 168 -17.98 2.28 -16.54
C LYS A 168 -19.43 2.32 -16.99
#